data_AF-A0A938LU55-F1
#
_entry.id   AF-A0A938LU55-F1
#
_cell.length_a   1.000
_cell.length_b   1.000
_cell.length_c   1.000
_cell.angle_alpha   90.00
_cell.angle_beta   90.00
_cell.angle_gamma   90.00
#
_symmetry.space_group_name_H-M   'P 1'
#
loop_
_entity.id
_entity.type
_entity.pdbx_description
1 polymer ?
#
loop_
_entity_poly.entity_id
_entity_poly.type
_entity_poly.pdbx_seq_one_letter_code
_entity_poly.pdbx_strand_id
1 'polypeptide(L)'
;MMLRDFAAYTIGEAQPLISQLAGQEEQAEEARRARDQSARRRAEDACKRLRSQLLSTVDPSLAYLCLSATEEVDNEALRSAWQSQALKADVFDLLKKWRVDEFYGEHWDNINVNLTSLPACSFTLRFTFSLAQPYLSKDDNPLYIIDNPIVRDTVFRLPMVQPSSWKGNLRAALRQRGYDDSDRVMGQLFGRVNEADDEGQAGRLVFFPTFFTETDLEIINPHDRTRRVGKNPILFESVPSGAKGTFTLLYVPFDQVGKDLQETAAQVAEDLPLLAEGLRAMFTVYGFSAKRTSGFGLARETVGEGTLILRIAGLQAAAPPPPEAPSAPAQDLPRYLAASGRLRPEYLTPDGRFRERGEAELKTLKKADRQIYDKAKAWWEREGKALAEQGPQPEPAIAAPPPPPAPTWPSWEFASFDELVTLADQAAQQLTEGGAP
;
A
#
# COMPACT_ATOMS: atom_id res chain seq x y z
N MET A 1 20.56 -25.90 -10.48
CA MET A 1 21.18 -26.07 -9.15
C MET A 1 20.06 -26.31 -8.16
N MET A 2 20.05 -27.43 -7.42
CA MET A 2 18.98 -27.67 -6.45
C MET A 2 19.11 -26.67 -5.29
N LEU A 3 18.00 -26.34 -4.61
CA LEU A 3 17.97 -25.38 -3.51
C LEU A 3 19.04 -25.68 -2.44
N ARG A 4 19.29 -26.97 -2.17
CA ARG A 4 20.34 -27.44 -1.27
C ARG A 4 21.74 -27.05 -1.74
N ASP A 5 22.06 -27.24 -3.02
CA ASP A 5 23.39 -26.96 -3.57
C ASP A 5 23.65 -25.46 -3.56
N PHE A 6 22.63 -24.65 -3.86
CA PHE A 6 22.70 -23.19 -3.74
C PHE A 6 22.95 -22.78 -2.29
N ALA A 7 22.18 -23.29 -1.33
CA ALA A 7 22.37 -22.98 0.09
C ALA A 7 23.78 -23.37 0.59
N ALA A 8 24.25 -24.56 0.23
CA ALA A 8 25.59 -25.03 0.60
C ALA A 8 26.70 -24.17 -0.02
N TYR A 9 26.53 -23.78 -1.30
CA TYR A 9 27.45 -22.87 -1.97
C TYR A 9 27.49 -21.49 -1.28
N THR A 10 26.32 -20.89 -1.02
CA THR A 10 26.24 -19.56 -0.39
C THR A 10 26.81 -19.56 1.03
N ILE A 11 26.56 -20.61 1.83
CA ILE A 11 27.19 -20.76 3.14
C ILE A 11 28.71 -20.93 3.01
N GLY A 12 29.16 -21.74 2.06
CA GLY A 12 30.59 -21.95 1.80
C GLY A 12 31.33 -20.65 1.48
N GLU A 13 30.75 -19.80 0.63
CA GLU A 13 31.28 -18.45 0.32
C GLU A 13 31.34 -17.53 1.54
N ALA A 14 30.42 -17.71 2.49
CA ALA A 14 30.35 -16.90 3.71
C ALA A 14 31.21 -17.42 4.87
N GLN A 15 31.71 -18.65 4.80
CA GLN A 15 32.50 -19.27 5.88
C GLN A 15 33.70 -18.41 6.32
N PRO A 16 34.49 -17.77 5.42
CA PRO A 16 35.58 -16.90 5.84
C PRO A 16 35.10 -15.71 6.69
N LEU A 17 33.92 -15.15 6.38
CA LEU A 17 33.33 -14.07 7.16
C LEU A 17 32.85 -14.56 8.52
N ILE A 18 32.25 -15.75 8.58
CA ILE A 18 31.80 -16.38 9.84
C ILE A 18 33.01 -16.61 10.76
N SER A 19 34.10 -17.18 10.26
CA SER A 19 35.32 -17.41 11.05
C SER A 19 35.98 -16.12 11.52
N GLN A 20 35.99 -15.07 10.69
CA GLN A 20 36.47 -13.74 11.12
C GLN A 20 35.61 -13.14 12.23
N LEU A 21 34.28 -13.29 12.11
CA LEU A 21 33.32 -12.80 13.10
C LEU A 21 33.50 -13.52 14.44
N ALA A 22 33.64 -14.85 14.43
CA ALA A 22 33.91 -15.65 15.63
C ALA A 22 35.18 -15.17 16.36
N GLY A 23 36.27 -14.94 15.61
CA GLY A 23 37.51 -14.42 16.20
C GLY A 23 37.39 -13.01 16.80
N GLN A 24 36.53 -12.14 16.24
CA GLN A 24 36.26 -10.83 16.83
C GLN A 24 35.36 -10.91 18.08
N GLU A 25 34.42 -11.84 18.14
CA GLU A 25 33.60 -12.08 19.34
C GLU A 25 34.47 -12.58 20.50
N GLU A 26 35.41 -13.49 20.24
CA GLU A 26 36.38 -13.97 21.23
C GLU A 26 37.26 -12.81 21.74
N GLN A 27 37.81 -12.00 20.84
CA GLN A 27 38.61 -10.82 21.22
C GLN A 27 37.82 -9.81 22.07
N ALA A 28 36.53 -9.63 21.79
CA ALA A 28 35.67 -8.75 22.59
C ALA A 28 35.48 -9.28 24.02
N GLU A 29 35.28 -10.59 24.18
CA GLU A 29 35.15 -11.24 25.48
C GLU A 29 36.47 -11.30 26.26
N GLU A 30 37.60 -11.54 25.59
CA GLU A 30 38.93 -11.45 26.19
C GLU A 30 39.23 -10.03 26.69
N ALA A 31 38.98 -9.01 25.86
CA ALA A 31 39.16 -7.62 26.25
C ALA A 31 38.22 -7.22 27.41
N ARG A 32 36.99 -7.77 27.43
CA ARG A 32 36.06 -7.61 28.57
C ARG A 32 36.63 -8.21 29.85
N ARG A 33 37.19 -9.42 29.80
CA ARG A 33 37.84 -10.08 30.94
C ARG A 33 39.08 -9.31 31.41
N ALA A 34 39.87 -8.79 30.48
CA ALA A 34 41.05 -7.97 30.75
C ALA A 34 40.72 -6.52 31.20
N ARG A 35 39.43 -6.12 31.15
CA ARG A 35 38.96 -4.75 31.41
C ARG A 35 39.59 -3.69 30.48
N ASP A 36 40.02 -4.09 29.28
CA ASP A 36 40.47 -3.15 28.25
C ASP A 36 39.27 -2.65 27.45
N GLN A 37 38.78 -1.47 27.84
CA GLN A 37 37.62 -0.86 27.19
C GLN A 37 37.90 -0.48 25.73
N SER A 38 39.15 -0.16 25.38
CA SER A 38 39.52 0.29 24.03
C SER A 38 39.59 -0.88 23.05
N ALA A 39 40.20 -2.00 23.45
CA ALA A 39 40.22 -3.22 22.66
C ALA A 39 38.82 -3.81 22.50
N ARG A 40 38.03 -3.82 23.59
CA ARG A 40 36.64 -4.30 23.56
C ARG A 40 35.80 -3.54 22.56
N ARG A 41 35.81 -2.19 22.60
CA ARG A 41 35.05 -1.37 21.64
C ARG A 41 35.46 -1.62 20.19
N ARG A 42 36.78 -1.72 19.93
CA ARG A 42 37.28 -2.00 18.57
C ARG A 42 36.78 -3.35 18.04
N ALA A 43 36.81 -4.39 18.87
CA ALA A 43 36.31 -5.72 18.52
C ALA A 43 34.79 -5.70 18.31
N GLU A 44 34.01 -5.10 19.23
CA GLU A 44 32.55 -4.98 19.09
C GLU A 44 32.14 -4.23 17.81
N ASP A 45 32.85 -3.16 17.45
CA ASP A 45 32.59 -2.42 16.21
C ASP A 45 33.00 -3.21 14.96
N ALA A 46 34.03 -4.06 15.04
CA ALA A 46 34.36 -5.01 13.97
C ALA A 46 33.26 -6.07 13.81
N CYS A 47 32.75 -6.64 14.90
CA CYS A 47 31.61 -7.57 14.87
C CYS A 47 30.38 -6.95 14.20
N LYS A 48 30.04 -5.70 14.53
CA LYS A 48 28.91 -4.98 13.88
C LYS A 48 29.08 -4.87 12.37
N ARG A 49 30.28 -4.51 11.91
CA ARG A 49 30.58 -4.41 10.47
C ARG A 49 30.49 -5.77 9.78
N LEU A 50 31.10 -6.80 10.37
CA LEU A 50 31.09 -8.17 9.82
C LEU A 50 29.68 -8.75 9.76
N ARG A 51 28.84 -8.56 10.79
CA ARG A 51 27.43 -8.97 10.77
C ARG A 51 26.66 -8.27 9.66
N SER A 52 26.86 -6.96 9.48
CA SER A 52 26.22 -6.21 8.39
C SER A 52 26.65 -6.72 7.01
N GLN A 53 27.94 -7.06 6.86
CA GLN A 53 28.46 -7.66 5.63
C GLN A 53 27.87 -9.05 5.38
N LEU A 54 27.76 -9.89 6.41
CA LEU A 54 27.16 -11.22 6.33
C LEU A 54 25.69 -11.14 5.86
N LEU A 55 24.89 -10.25 6.47
CA LEU A 55 23.49 -10.01 6.12
C LEU A 55 23.30 -9.48 4.68
N SER A 56 24.33 -8.85 4.10
CA SER A 56 24.30 -8.38 2.72
C SER A 56 24.76 -9.42 1.69
N THR A 57 25.44 -10.47 2.15
CA THR A 57 26.08 -11.49 1.30
C THR A 57 25.27 -12.77 1.22
N VAL A 58 24.62 -13.14 2.33
CA VAL A 58 23.82 -14.37 2.48
C VAL A 58 22.40 -13.99 2.88
N ASP A 59 21.43 -14.80 2.46
CA ASP A 59 20.08 -14.70 3.01
C ASP A 59 20.12 -14.71 4.56
N PRO A 60 19.54 -13.71 5.24
CA PRO A 60 19.60 -13.60 6.69
C PRO A 60 19.10 -14.84 7.43
N SER A 61 18.06 -15.49 6.90
CA SER A 61 17.47 -16.67 7.53
C SER A 61 18.39 -17.88 7.40
N LEU A 62 19.00 -18.07 6.22
CA LEU A 62 20.00 -19.12 6.01
C LEU A 62 21.23 -18.93 6.89
N ALA A 63 21.74 -17.69 7.00
CA ALA A 63 22.85 -17.37 7.89
C ALA A 63 22.48 -17.67 9.35
N TYR A 64 21.32 -17.19 9.82
CA TYR A 64 20.83 -17.44 11.17
C TYR A 64 20.71 -18.93 11.50
N LEU A 65 20.15 -19.72 10.59
CA LEU A 65 20.01 -21.18 10.78
C LEU A 65 21.36 -21.88 10.82
N CYS A 66 22.30 -21.49 9.96
CA CYS A 66 23.65 -22.03 9.96
C CYS A 66 24.34 -21.76 11.31
N LEU A 67 24.33 -20.51 11.79
CA LEU A 67 24.93 -20.16 13.08
C LEU A 67 24.22 -20.82 14.26
N SER A 68 22.89 -21.00 14.18
CA SER A 68 22.12 -21.72 15.20
C SER A 68 22.49 -23.21 15.26
N ALA A 69 22.94 -23.79 14.15
CA ALA A 69 23.33 -25.19 14.07
C ALA A 69 24.81 -25.42 14.42
N THR A 70 25.70 -24.46 14.09
CA THR A 70 27.14 -24.59 14.32
C THR A 70 27.59 -24.02 15.66
N GLU A 71 26.83 -23.08 16.22
CA GLU A 71 27.15 -22.33 17.45
C GLU A 71 28.52 -21.60 17.39
N GLU A 72 29.07 -21.39 16.19
CA GLU A 72 30.38 -20.73 15.99
C GLU A 72 30.37 -19.24 16.31
N VAL A 73 29.19 -18.60 16.19
CA VAL A 73 28.98 -17.16 16.33
C VAL A 73 27.62 -16.93 17.00
N ASP A 74 27.50 -15.86 17.79
CA ASP A 74 26.24 -15.45 18.41
C ASP A 74 25.14 -15.14 17.37
N ASN A 75 24.22 -16.10 17.19
CA ASN A 75 23.10 -16.01 16.27
C ASN A 75 22.06 -14.96 16.70
N GLU A 76 21.86 -14.73 18.00
CA GLU A 76 20.94 -13.73 18.54
C GLU A 76 21.46 -12.32 18.27
N ALA A 77 22.78 -12.13 18.33
CA ALA A 77 23.41 -10.88 17.95
C ALA A 77 23.31 -10.63 16.43
N LEU A 78 23.35 -11.67 15.59
CA LEU A 78 23.05 -11.54 14.15
C LEU A 78 21.59 -11.12 13.94
N ARG A 79 20.64 -11.78 14.61
CA ARG A 79 19.21 -11.44 14.57
C ARG A 79 18.97 -9.99 15.01
N SER A 80 19.60 -9.55 16.10
CA SER A 80 19.50 -8.17 16.59
C SER A 80 20.05 -7.15 15.58
N ALA A 81 21.13 -7.50 14.88
CA ALA A 81 21.67 -6.68 13.80
C ALA A 81 20.70 -6.60 12.60
N TRP A 82 20.10 -7.73 12.22
CA TRP A 82 19.06 -7.77 11.18
C TRP A 82 17.84 -6.93 11.58
N GLN A 83 17.34 -7.05 12.81
CA GLN A 83 16.20 -6.26 13.30
C GLN A 83 16.45 -4.75 13.15
N SER A 84 17.66 -4.30 13.49
CA SER A 84 18.04 -2.90 13.38
C SER A 84 18.05 -2.39 11.93
N GLN A 85 18.28 -3.27 10.95
CA GLN A 85 18.26 -2.95 9.51
C GLN A 85 16.86 -3.10 8.90
N ALA A 86 16.07 -4.05 9.39
CA ALA A 86 14.76 -4.41 8.84
C ALA A 86 13.63 -3.44 9.19
N LEU A 87 13.75 -2.67 10.28
CA LEU A 87 12.73 -1.74 10.81
C LEU A 87 12.19 -0.69 9.80
N LYS A 88 12.83 -0.49 8.64
CA LYS A 88 12.43 0.49 7.63
C LYS A 88 12.77 0.04 6.21
N ALA A 89 12.63 -1.26 5.94
CA ALA A 89 12.90 -1.76 4.60
C ALA A 89 11.71 -1.44 3.67
N ASP A 90 11.97 -0.61 2.66
CA ASP A 90 11.10 -0.48 1.50
C ASP A 90 11.39 -1.62 0.53
N VAL A 91 10.48 -2.60 0.49
CA VAL A 91 10.59 -3.76 -0.39
C VAL A 91 10.41 -3.34 -1.86
N PHE A 92 9.85 -2.15 -2.14
CA PHE A 92 9.75 -1.62 -3.50
C PHE A 92 11.12 -1.33 -4.13
N ASP A 93 12.14 -1.04 -3.32
CA ASP A 93 13.50 -0.85 -3.83
C ASP A 93 14.08 -2.13 -4.45
N LEU A 94 13.65 -3.31 -3.99
CA LEU A 94 13.98 -4.58 -4.63
C LEU A 94 13.33 -4.70 -6.01
N LEU A 95 12.08 -4.28 -6.16
CA LEU A 95 11.39 -4.31 -7.45
C LEU A 95 12.07 -3.39 -8.46
N LYS A 96 12.43 -2.16 -8.04
CA LYS A 96 13.22 -1.23 -8.86
C LYS A 96 14.57 -1.81 -9.26
N LYS A 97 15.27 -2.44 -8.31
CA LYS A 97 16.56 -3.10 -8.57
C LYS A 97 16.43 -4.21 -9.60
N TRP A 98 15.33 -4.96 -9.58
CA TRP A 98 15.02 -5.99 -10.56
C TRP A 98 14.38 -5.46 -11.85
N ARG A 99 14.05 -4.15 -11.89
CA ARG A 99 13.36 -3.48 -13.00
C ARG A 99 12.02 -4.12 -13.35
N VAL A 100 11.27 -4.50 -12.32
CA VAL A 100 9.92 -5.07 -12.42
C VAL A 100 8.86 -4.20 -11.73
N ASP A 101 9.24 -2.98 -11.33
CA ASP A 101 8.38 -2.01 -10.67
C ASP A 101 7.22 -1.55 -11.57
N GLU A 102 7.46 -1.32 -12.86
CA GLU A 102 6.40 -1.04 -13.85
C GLU A 102 5.44 -2.23 -13.99
N PHE A 103 5.97 -3.45 -14.11
CA PHE A 103 5.17 -4.68 -14.21
C PHE A 103 4.31 -4.91 -12.97
N TYR A 104 4.86 -4.63 -11.78
CA TYR A 104 4.11 -4.66 -10.52
C TYR A 104 2.98 -3.62 -10.52
N GLY A 105 3.26 -2.39 -10.94
CA GLY A 105 2.25 -1.33 -11.01
C GLY A 105 1.08 -1.69 -11.93
N GLU A 106 1.38 -2.24 -13.11
CA GLU A 106 0.37 -2.59 -14.13
C GLU A 106 -0.52 -3.77 -13.75
N HIS A 107 0.02 -4.75 -13.02
CA HIS A 107 -0.66 -6.03 -12.82
C HIS A 107 -1.01 -6.36 -11.36
N TRP A 108 -0.34 -5.76 -10.37
CA TRP A 108 -0.54 -6.04 -8.95
C TRP A 108 -1.09 -4.83 -8.18
N ASP A 109 -0.59 -3.62 -8.44
CA ASP A 109 -1.05 -2.42 -7.72
C ASP A 109 -2.42 -1.94 -8.22
N ASN A 110 -2.64 -2.01 -9.54
CA ASN A 110 -3.87 -1.57 -10.18
C ASN A 110 -4.61 -2.72 -10.88
N ILE A 111 -5.11 -3.67 -10.08
CA ILE A 111 -5.92 -4.78 -10.61
C ILE A 111 -7.20 -4.21 -11.24
N ASN A 112 -7.31 -4.32 -12.56
CA ASN A 112 -8.48 -3.92 -13.32
C ASN A 112 -9.19 -5.16 -13.89
N VAL A 113 -10.38 -5.45 -13.35
CA VAL A 113 -11.17 -6.61 -13.77
C VAL A 113 -12.06 -6.24 -14.94
N ASN A 114 -11.84 -6.88 -16.09
CA ASN A 114 -12.72 -6.71 -17.25
C ASN A 114 -14.05 -7.46 -17.05
N LEU A 115 -15.14 -6.71 -16.86
CA LEU A 115 -16.48 -7.28 -16.66
C LEU A 115 -17.18 -7.74 -17.96
N THR A 116 -16.62 -7.48 -19.14
CA THR A 116 -17.33 -7.66 -20.42
C THR A 116 -17.83 -9.09 -20.63
N SER A 117 -16.99 -10.08 -20.32
CA SER A 117 -17.28 -11.51 -20.47
C SER A 117 -18.02 -12.13 -19.27
N LEU A 118 -18.29 -11.37 -18.22
CA LEU A 118 -18.96 -11.87 -17.02
C LEU A 118 -20.49 -11.84 -17.16
N PRO A 119 -21.24 -12.60 -16.33
CA PRO A 119 -22.69 -12.51 -16.26
C PRO A 119 -23.20 -11.10 -15.95
N ALA A 120 -24.42 -10.78 -16.38
CA ALA A 120 -25.09 -9.53 -15.99
C ALA A 120 -25.18 -9.38 -14.47
N CYS A 121 -25.16 -8.13 -14.00
CA CYS A 121 -25.12 -7.77 -12.58
C CYS A 121 -23.83 -8.20 -11.84
N SER A 122 -22.79 -8.66 -12.55
CA SER A 122 -21.44 -8.75 -11.96
C SER A 122 -20.92 -7.35 -11.65
N PHE A 123 -20.21 -7.17 -10.54
CA PHE A 123 -19.59 -5.89 -10.22
C PHE A 123 -18.19 -6.05 -9.66
N THR A 124 -17.38 -5.02 -9.82
CA THR A 124 -16.09 -4.89 -9.13
C THR A 124 -16.13 -3.70 -8.19
N LEU A 125 -15.55 -3.88 -7.01
CA LEU A 125 -15.37 -2.87 -5.99
C LEU A 125 -13.88 -2.79 -5.68
N ARG A 126 -13.31 -1.60 -5.86
CA ARG A 126 -11.88 -1.35 -5.67
C ARG A 126 -11.67 -0.02 -4.96
N PHE A 127 -10.68 0.03 -4.08
CA PHE A 127 -10.22 1.26 -3.45
C PHE A 127 -8.83 1.08 -2.82
N THR A 128 -8.11 2.18 -2.67
CA THR A 128 -6.85 2.25 -1.94
C THR A 128 -7.12 2.73 -0.52
N PHE A 129 -6.82 1.88 0.47
CA PHE A 129 -6.96 2.23 1.89
C PHE A 129 -5.60 2.54 2.51
N SER A 130 -5.60 3.31 3.61
CA SER A 130 -4.43 3.52 4.45
C SER A 130 -4.64 2.88 5.81
N LEU A 131 -3.64 2.15 6.31
CA LEU A 131 -3.68 1.57 7.65
C LEU A 131 -3.76 2.67 8.71
N ALA A 132 -4.70 2.54 9.64
CA ALA A 132 -4.76 3.33 10.87
C ALA A 132 -3.94 2.66 11.99
N GLN A 133 -3.89 1.33 12.00
CA GLN A 133 -3.08 0.52 12.91
C GLN A 133 -2.23 -0.47 12.10
N PRO A 134 -1.07 -0.92 12.63
CA PRO A 134 -0.22 -1.87 11.93
C PRO A 134 -0.97 -3.14 11.53
N TYR A 135 -0.56 -3.75 10.42
CA TYR A 135 -1.10 -5.02 9.96
C TYR A 135 -0.11 -6.15 10.26
N LEU A 136 -0.55 -7.10 11.05
CA LEU A 136 0.10 -8.37 11.34
C LEU A 136 -0.57 -9.51 10.57
N SER A 137 0.23 -10.45 10.09
CA SER A 137 -0.19 -11.80 9.71
C SER A 137 0.88 -12.79 10.17
N LYS A 138 0.67 -14.08 9.89
CA LYS A 138 1.64 -15.11 10.23
C LYS A 138 1.95 -15.91 8.98
N ASP A 139 3.18 -15.83 8.51
CA ASP A 139 3.68 -16.72 7.47
C ASP A 139 3.98 -18.12 8.05
N ASP A 140 3.85 -19.13 7.21
CA ASP A 140 4.11 -20.53 7.58
C ASP A 140 5.56 -20.94 7.27
N ASN A 141 6.49 -19.98 7.21
CA ASN A 141 7.91 -20.26 6.99
C ASN A 141 8.62 -20.59 8.32
N PRO A 142 8.89 -21.86 8.63
CA PRO A 142 9.52 -22.25 9.90
C PRO A 142 11.02 -21.93 9.94
N LEU A 143 11.60 -21.57 8.79
CA LEU A 143 13.03 -21.35 8.61
C LEU A 143 13.38 -19.87 8.58
N TYR A 144 12.46 -18.98 8.95
CA TYR A 144 12.70 -17.54 8.95
C TYR A 144 13.53 -17.10 10.16
N ILE A 145 14.24 -15.97 10.03
CA ILE A 145 15.12 -15.44 11.09
C ILE A 145 14.38 -15.07 12.39
N ILE A 146 13.08 -14.78 12.32
CA ILE A 146 12.21 -14.52 13.47
C ILE A 146 11.01 -15.48 13.49
N ASP A 147 10.39 -15.62 14.67
CA ASP A 147 9.31 -16.59 14.90
C ASP A 147 7.95 -16.16 14.32
N ASN A 148 7.72 -14.85 14.19
CA ASN A 148 6.45 -14.31 13.71
C ASN A 148 6.65 -13.46 12.45
N PRO A 149 7.04 -14.08 11.32
CA PRO A 149 7.11 -13.41 10.03
C PRO A 149 5.73 -13.01 9.53
N ILE A 150 5.69 -11.91 8.77
CA ILE A 150 4.51 -11.54 8.00
C ILE A 150 4.41 -12.35 6.72
N VAL A 151 3.18 -12.72 6.32
CA VAL A 151 2.90 -13.42 5.06
C VAL A 151 3.40 -12.60 3.89
N ARG A 152 4.18 -13.23 3.00
CA ARG A 152 4.69 -12.62 1.77
C ARG A 152 4.31 -13.44 0.55
N ASP A 153 4.24 -12.77 -0.59
CA ASP A 153 4.12 -13.46 -1.86
C ASP A 153 5.40 -14.26 -2.19
N THR A 154 5.26 -15.33 -2.96
CA THR A 154 6.38 -16.25 -3.23
C THR A 154 7.42 -15.66 -4.17
N VAL A 155 7.01 -14.77 -5.09
CA VAL A 155 7.85 -14.29 -6.21
C VAL A 155 8.62 -13.04 -5.80
N PHE A 156 7.91 -12.00 -5.37
CA PHE A 156 8.46 -10.69 -5.07
C PHE A 156 8.82 -10.49 -3.60
N ARG A 157 8.36 -11.39 -2.72
CA ARG A 157 8.56 -11.31 -1.27
C ARG A 157 7.96 -10.04 -0.64
N LEU A 158 6.92 -9.51 -1.26
CA LEU A 158 6.13 -8.39 -0.75
C LEU A 158 5.17 -8.89 0.33
N PRO A 159 5.06 -8.19 1.47
CA PRO A 159 4.00 -8.46 2.44
C PRO A 159 2.63 -8.38 1.79
N MET A 160 1.73 -9.28 2.16
CA MET A 160 0.39 -9.29 1.58
C MET A 160 -0.73 -9.65 2.56
N VAL A 161 -1.93 -9.23 2.19
CA VAL A 161 -3.18 -9.86 2.64
C VAL A 161 -3.60 -10.87 1.59
N GLN A 162 -3.68 -12.14 1.97
CA GLN A 162 -4.13 -13.20 1.08
C GLN A 162 -5.62 -13.07 0.73
N PRO A 163 -6.06 -13.51 -0.46
CA PRO A 163 -7.49 -13.56 -0.81
C PRO A 163 -8.35 -14.32 0.21
N SER A 164 -7.83 -15.42 0.74
CA SER A 164 -8.47 -16.23 1.78
C SER A 164 -8.63 -15.45 3.08
N SER A 165 -7.64 -14.62 3.44
CA SER A 165 -7.69 -13.76 4.62
C SER A 165 -8.73 -12.67 4.46
N TRP A 166 -8.84 -12.03 3.28
CA TRP A 166 -9.93 -11.08 3.01
C TRP A 166 -11.30 -11.73 3.14
N LYS A 167 -11.50 -12.88 2.50
CA LYS A 167 -12.74 -13.65 2.57
C LYS A 167 -13.11 -13.99 4.02
N GLY A 168 -12.15 -14.50 4.79
CA GLY A 168 -12.35 -14.88 6.19
C GLY A 168 -12.69 -13.69 7.09
N ASN A 169 -12.01 -12.55 6.89
CA ASN A 169 -12.27 -11.34 7.66
C ASN A 169 -13.62 -10.72 7.33
N LEU A 170 -14.02 -10.65 6.06
CA LEU A 170 -15.33 -10.11 5.67
C LEU A 170 -16.46 -11.00 6.22
N ARG A 171 -16.32 -12.33 6.08
CA ARG A 171 -17.27 -13.28 6.66
C ARG A 171 -17.38 -13.10 8.17
N ALA A 172 -16.27 -12.93 8.87
CA ALA A 172 -16.25 -12.69 10.31
C ALA A 172 -16.89 -11.34 10.69
N ALA A 173 -16.66 -10.27 9.90
CA ALA A 173 -17.27 -8.97 10.13
C ALA A 173 -18.80 -9.03 9.99
N LEU A 174 -19.31 -9.73 8.98
CA LEU A 174 -20.74 -9.96 8.81
C LEU A 174 -21.33 -10.77 9.97
N ARG A 175 -20.62 -11.79 10.48
CA ARG A 175 -21.07 -12.51 11.68
C ARG A 175 -21.22 -11.60 12.89
N GLN A 176 -20.27 -10.70 13.12
CA GLN A 176 -20.35 -9.73 14.22
C GLN A 176 -21.51 -8.73 14.05
N ARG A 177 -22.00 -8.57 12.82
CA ARG A 177 -23.20 -7.78 12.50
C ARG A 177 -24.51 -8.56 12.59
N GLY A 178 -24.47 -9.83 12.98
CA GLY A 178 -25.66 -10.65 13.24
C GLY A 178 -26.05 -11.61 12.12
N TYR A 179 -25.22 -11.77 11.08
CA TYR A 179 -25.45 -12.79 10.05
C TYR A 179 -24.90 -14.15 10.50
N ASP A 180 -25.69 -15.21 10.32
CA ASP A 180 -25.31 -16.58 10.64
C ASP A 180 -24.88 -17.34 9.37
N ASP A 181 -24.04 -18.37 9.49
CA ASP A 181 -23.64 -19.18 8.33
C ASP A 181 -24.81 -19.97 7.72
N SER A 182 -25.88 -20.20 8.49
CA SER A 182 -27.12 -20.76 8.00
C SER A 182 -27.92 -19.80 7.12
N ASP A 183 -27.64 -18.49 7.18
CA ASP A 183 -28.30 -17.51 6.33
C ASP A 183 -28.01 -17.81 4.86
N ARG A 184 -29.06 -17.73 4.04
CA ARG A 184 -28.96 -18.00 2.60
C ARG A 184 -27.90 -17.10 1.95
N VAL A 185 -27.89 -15.82 2.32
CA VAL A 185 -26.98 -14.81 1.78
C VAL A 185 -25.52 -15.13 2.08
N MET A 186 -25.20 -15.62 3.28
CA MET A 186 -23.84 -16.01 3.67
C MET A 186 -23.34 -17.17 2.81
N GLY A 187 -24.20 -18.16 2.56
CA GLY A 187 -23.90 -19.27 1.66
C GLY A 187 -23.71 -18.85 0.20
N GLN A 188 -24.54 -17.92 -0.30
CA GLN A 188 -24.43 -17.40 -1.66
C GLN A 188 -23.16 -16.58 -1.86
N LEU A 189 -22.82 -15.70 -0.92
CA LEU A 189 -21.65 -14.82 -1.02
C LEU A 189 -20.33 -15.59 -0.86
N PHE A 190 -20.23 -16.44 0.17
CA PHE A 190 -18.96 -17.09 0.53
C PHE A 190 -18.84 -18.53 0.04
N GLY A 191 -19.93 -19.14 -0.43
CA GLY A 191 -19.99 -20.54 -0.83
C GLY A 191 -20.26 -21.47 0.34
N ARG A 192 -20.60 -22.71 0.00
CA ARG A 192 -20.88 -23.80 0.94
C ARG A 192 -20.03 -25.01 0.58
N VAL A 193 -19.57 -25.71 1.60
CA VAL A 193 -18.95 -27.02 1.46
C VAL A 193 -19.82 -27.98 2.26
N ASN A 194 -20.26 -29.06 1.63
CA ASN A 194 -20.89 -30.16 2.32
C ASN A 194 -19.79 -31.11 2.79
N GLU A 195 -19.60 -31.20 4.11
CA GLU A 195 -18.54 -32.01 4.71
C GLU A 195 -18.79 -33.52 4.56
N ALA A 196 -19.99 -33.93 4.15
CA ALA A 196 -20.38 -35.34 4.06
C ALA A 196 -20.02 -36.02 2.72
N ASP A 197 -19.97 -35.28 1.61
CA ASP A 197 -19.82 -35.82 0.26
C ASP A 197 -18.82 -35.05 -0.62
N ASP A 198 -18.06 -34.11 -0.03
CA ASP A 198 -17.16 -33.19 -0.74
C ASP A 198 -17.86 -32.38 -1.87
N GLU A 199 -19.20 -32.37 -1.92
CA GLU A 199 -19.94 -31.49 -2.82
C GLU A 199 -19.95 -30.07 -2.25
N GLY A 200 -19.75 -29.09 -3.13
CA GLY A 200 -19.65 -27.70 -2.71
C GLY A 200 -20.17 -26.76 -3.78
N GLN A 201 -20.72 -25.64 -3.32
CA GLN A 201 -21.07 -24.53 -4.18
C GLN A 201 -20.10 -23.40 -3.90
N ALA A 202 -19.43 -22.90 -4.95
CA ALA A 202 -18.63 -21.69 -4.85
C ALA A 202 -19.46 -20.50 -4.33
N GLY A 203 -18.79 -19.51 -3.76
CA GLY A 203 -19.44 -18.24 -3.42
C GLY A 203 -19.35 -17.25 -4.57
N ARG A 204 -20.25 -16.27 -4.59
CA ARG A 204 -20.27 -15.18 -5.59
C ARG A 204 -19.08 -14.22 -5.47
N LEU A 205 -18.36 -14.23 -4.34
CA LEU A 205 -17.24 -13.31 -4.08
C LEU A 205 -15.88 -13.91 -4.47
N VAL A 206 -15.12 -13.16 -5.26
CA VAL A 206 -13.73 -13.41 -5.63
C VAL A 206 -12.86 -12.27 -5.10
N PHE A 207 -11.95 -12.59 -4.19
CA PHE A 207 -11.03 -11.61 -3.60
C PHE A 207 -9.69 -11.64 -4.31
N PHE A 208 -9.07 -10.48 -4.46
CA PHE A 208 -7.70 -10.36 -4.95
C PHE A 208 -6.74 -10.11 -3.79
N PRO A 209 -5.46 -10.53 -3.92
CA PRO A 209 -4.46 -10.22 -2.91
C PRO A 209 -4.20 -8.71 -2.85
N THR A 210 -3.90 -8.22 -1.65
CA THR A 210 -3.41 -6.85 -1.45
C THR A 210 -1.95 -6.93 -1.07
N PHE A 211 -1.09 -6.18 -1.76
CA PHE A 211 0.34 -6.14 -1.50
C PHE A 211 0.71 -4.83 -0.81
N PHE A 212 1.74 -4.88 0.02
CA PHE A 212 2.35 -3.73 0.65
C PHE A 212 3.82 -3.66 0.26
N THR A 213 4.36 -2.45 0.21
CA THR A 213 5.78 -2.22 -0.07
C THR A 213 6.60 -1.97 1.18
N GLU A 214 5.93 -1.69 2.30
CA GLU A 214 6.57 -1.34 3.57
C GLU A 214 6.53 -2.50 4.57
N THR A 215 7.61 -2.66 5.33
CA THR A 215 7.69 -3.58 6.47
C THR A 215 8.22 -2.87 7.71
N ASP A 216 7.72 -3.28 8.87
CA ASP A 216 8.15 -2.79 10.18
C ASP A 216 8.13 -3.94 11.21
N LEU A 217 8.71 -3.72 12.38
CA LEU A 217 8.76 -4.69 13.47
C LEU A 217 8.01 -4.18 14.70
N GLU A 218 7.00 -4.93 15.12
CA GLU A 218 6.21 -4.69 16.32
C GLU A 218 6.73 -5.54 17.48
N ILE A 219 6.93 -4.92 18.64
CA ILE A 219 7.35 -5.60 19.86
C ILE A 219 6.16 -5.68 20.82
N ILE A 220 5.65 -6.90 21.02
CA ILE A 220 4.60 -7.16 22.00
C ILE A 220 5.24 -7.78 23.23
N ASN A 221 5.16 -7.10 24.37
CA ASN A 221 5.63 -7.62 25.65
C ASN A 221 4.45 -8.03 26.56
N PRO A 222 4.11 -9.33 26.66
CA PRO A 222 3.05 -9.79 27.56
C PRO A 222 3.43 -9.54 29.01
N HIS A 223 2.58 -8.84 29.77
CA HIS A 223 2.80 -8.59 31.19
C HIS A 223 2.20 -9.69 32.08
N ASP A 224 2.93 -10.09 33.11
CA ASP A 224 2.36 -10.88 34.21
C ASP A 224 1.40 -9.99 35.02
N ARG A 225 0.12 -10.34 35.05
CA ARG A 225 -0.93 -9.55 35.73
C ARG A 225 -0.72 -9.45 37.24
N THR A 226 0.03 -10.39 37.84
CA THR A 226 0.31 -10.44 39.28
C THR A 226 1.52 -9.57 39.62
N ARG A 227 2.62 -9.73 38.86
CA ARG A 227 3.89 -9.06 39.14
C ARG A 227 4.02 -7.69 38.47
N ARG A 228 3.16 -7.38 37.49
CA ARG A 228 3.21 -6.19 36.62
C ARG A 228 4.54 -5.99 35.88
N VAL A 229 5.36 -7.03 35.80
CA VAL A 229 6.61 -7.05 35.03
C VAL A 229 6.34 -7.66 33.65
N GLY A 230 6.92 -7.05 32.60
CA GLY A 230 6.87 -7.61 31.25
C GLY A 230 7.65 -8.93 31.19
N LYS A 231 7.14 -9.90 30.43
CA LYS A 231 7.86 -11.14 30.11
C LYS A 231 8.91 -10.86 29.01
N ASN A 232 9.36 -11.93 28.37
CA ASN A 232 10.20 -11.87 27.18
C ASN A 232 9.43 -11.12 26.07
N PRO A 233 9.95 -9.99 25.55
CA PRO A 233 9.37 -9.32 24.41
C PRO A 233 9.30 -10.26 23.21
N ILE A 234 8.15 -10.26 22.52
CA ILE A 234 7.93 -11.08 21.34
C ILE A 234 7.92 -10.14 20.14
N LEU A 235 8.78 -10.44 19.17
CA LEU A 235 8.89 -9.68 17.94
C LEU A 235 7.90 -10.22 16.90
N PHE A 236 7.22 -9.30 16.23
CA PHE A 236 6.33 -9.55 15.10
C PHE A 236 6.76 -8.69 13.92
N GLU A 237 6.86 -9.31 12.75
CA GLU A 237 6.84 -8.51 11.52
C GLU A 237 5.44 -7.99 11.23
N SER A 238 5.41 -6.79 10.69
CA SER A 238 4.20 -6.04 10.43
C SER A 238 4.34 -5.20 9.17
N VAL A 239 3.20 -4.72 8.67
CA VAL A 239 3.13 -3.54 7.83
C VAL A 239 2.80 -2.35 8.74
N PRO A 240 3.54 -1.23 8.66
CA PRO A 240 3.37 -0.11 9.57
C PRO A 240 2.04 0.62 9.38
N SER A 241 1.62 1.36 10.41
CA SER A 241 0.51 2.30 10.29
C SER A 241 0.83 3.38 9.24
N GLY A 242 -0.18 3.79 8.48
CA GLY A 242 -0.05 4.75 7.38
C GLY A 242 0.29 4.11 6.03
N ALA A 243 0.79 2.88 6.00
CA ALA A 243 1.03 2.16 4.75
C ALA A 243 -0.27 1.99 3.96
N LYS A 244 -0.14 1.98 2.64
CA LYS A 244 -1.26 1.89 1.70
C LYS A 244 -1.35 0.52 1.06
N GLY A 245 -2.58 0.10 0.79
CA GLY A 245 -2.84 -1.10 0.01
C GLY A 245 -4.12 -0.95 -0.81
N THR A 246 -4.16 -1.63 -1.95
CA THR A 246 -5.33 -1.67 -2.83
C THR A 246 -6.17 -2.89 -2.53
N PHE A 247 -7.43 -2.68 -2.15
CA PHE A 247 -8.43 -3.73 -2.03
C PHE A 247 -9.18 -3.87 -3.35
N THR A 248 -9.36 -5.10 -3.83
CA THR A 248 -10.19 -5.40 -5.02
C THR A 248 -11.07 -6.62 -4.74
N LEU A 249 -12.37 -6.45 -4.97
CA LEU A 249 -13.39 -7.48 -4.84
C LEU A 249 -14.17 -7.59 -6.16
N LEU A 250 -14.31 -8.81 -6.65
CA LEU A 250 -15.19 -9.14 -7.76
C LEU A 250 -16.39 -9.94 -7.26
N TYR A 251 -17.59 -9.50 -7.61
CA TYR A 251 -18.83 -10.23 -7.40
C TYR A 251 -19.33 -10.79 -8.74
N VAL A 252 -19.63 -12.09 -8.77
CA VAL A 252 -20.15 -12.81 -9.94
C VAL A 252 -21.37 -13.64 -9.54
N PRO A 253 -22.59 -13.32 -10.04
CA PRO A 253 -23.79 -14.11 -9.78
C PRO A 253 -23.88 -15.33 -10.72
N PHE A 254 -22.86 -16.19 -10.72
CA PHE A 254 -22.77 -17.31 -11.66
C PHE A 254 -23.91 -18.33 -11.50
N ASP A 255 -24.48 -18.46 -10.30
CA ASP A 255 -25.63 -19.32 -10.00
C ASP A 255 -26.97 -18.77 -10.54
N GLN A 256 -26.93 -17.56 -11.13
CA GLN A 256 -28.06 -16.90 -11.76
C GLN A 256 -27.94 -16.85 -13.29
N VAL A 257 -26.90 -17.45 -13.87
CA VAL A 257 -26.76 -17.54 -15.33
C VAL A 257 -27.95 -18.31 -15.93
N GLY A 258 -28.63 -17.68 -16.88
CA GLY A 258 -29.81 -18.24 -17.56
C GLY A 258 -31.13 -18.04 -16.81
N LYS A 259 -31.12 -17.41 -15.63
CA LYS A 259 -32.35 -17.00 -14.92
C LYS A 259 -32.82 -15.63 -15.37
N ASP A 260 -33.99 -15.23 -14.87
CA ASP A 260 -34.55 -13.92 -15.11
C ASP A 260 -33.63 -12.80 -14.61
N LEU A 261 -33.48 -11.76 -15.42
CA LEU A 261 -32.56 -10.66 -15.12
C LEU A 261 -33.09 -9.80 -13.97
N GLN A 262 -34.40 -9.64 -13.82
CA GLN A 262 -34.99 -8.87 -12.72
C GLN A 262 -34.81 -9.62 -11.40
N GLU A 263 -35.01 -10.95 -11.38
CA GLU A 263 -34.71 -11.77 -10.21
C GLU A 263 -33.22 -11.71 -9.80
N THR A 264 -32.33 -11.66 -10.79
CA THR A 264 -30.89 -11.51 -10.58
C THR A 264 -30.58 -10.13 -10.00
N ALA A 265 -31.11 -9.07 -10.62
CA ALA A 265 -30.93 -7.69 -10.19
C ALA A 265 -31.44 -7.46 -8.75
N ALA A 266 -32.59 -8.03 -8.40
CA ALA A 266 -33.13 -7.97 -7.04
C ALA A 266 -32.19 -8.62 -6.01
N GLN A 267 -31.62 -9.78 -6.30
CA GLN A 267 -30.63 -10.40 -5.42
C GLN A 267 -29.35 -9.57 -5.30
N VAL A 268 -28.86 -8.99 -6.41
CA VAL A 268 -27.69 -8.11 -6.37
C VAL A 268 -27.98 -6.84 -5.57
N ALA A 269 -29.20 -6.31 -5.65
CA ALA A 269 -29.65 -5.17 -4.85
C ALA A 269 -29.73 -5.46 -3.35
N GLU A 270 -29.93 -6.72 -2.95
CA GLU A 270 -29.81 -7.14 -1.54
C GLU A 270 -28.33 -7.34 -1.14
N ASP A 271 -27.54 -7.98 -2.00
CA ASP A 271 -26.16 -8.36 -1.72
C ASP A 271 -25.21 -7.15 -1.65
N LEU A 272 -25.35 -6.16 -2.54
CA LEU A 272 -24.42 -5.04 -2.67
C LEU A 272 -24.38 -4.13 -1.43
N PRO A 273 -25.51 -3.64 -0.86
CA PRO A 273 -25.52 -2.89 0.38
C PRO A 273 -24.95 -3.67 1.57
N LEU A 274 -25.29 -4.96 1.69
CA LEU A 274 -24.77 -5.83 2.73
C LEU A 274 -23.24 -5.92 2.66
N LEU A 275 -22.69 -6.07 1.45
CA LEU A 275 -21.25 -6.11 1.23
C LEU A 275 -20.59 -4.78 1.57
N ALA A 276 -21.16 -3.64 1.18
CA ALA A 276 -20.65 -2.32 1.52
C ALA A 276 -20.59 -2.11 3.04
N GLU A 277 -21.66 -2.47 3.75
CA GLU A 277 -21.75 -2.42 5.22
C GLU A 277 -20.76 -3.37 5.91
N GLY A 278 -20.59 -4.57 5.35
CA GLY A 278 -19.62 -5.55 5.81
C GLY A 278 -18.18 -5.06 5.63
N LEU A 279 -17.86 -4.47 4.48
CA LEU A 279 -16.56 -3.90 4.18
C LEU A 279 -16.25 -2.73 5.11
N ARG A 280 -17.18 -1.78 5.28
CA ARG A 280 -17.03 -0.67 6.23
C ARG A 280 -16.69 -1.20 7.62
N ALA A 281 -17.50 -2.12 8.15
CA ALA A 281 -17.27 -2.67 9.49
C ALA A 281 -15.94 -3.45 9.61
N MET A 282 -15.59 -4.22 8.57
CA MET A 282 -14.31 -4.94 8.52
C MET A 282 -13.12 -3.99 8.59
N PHE A 283 -13.13 -2.90 7.81
CA PHE A 283 -12.01 -1.97 7.72
C PHE A 283 -11.93 -1.01 8.92
N THR A 284 -13.06 -0.57 9.48
CA THR A 284 -13.07 0.56 10.44
C THR A 284 -13.39 0.16 11.88
N VAL A 285 -13.98 -1.02 12.10
CA VAL A 285 -14.40 -1.48 13.44
C VAL A 285 -13.66 -2.74 13.88
N TYR A 286 -13.65 -3.79 13.04
CA TYR A 286 -13.14 -5.10 13.45
C TYR A 286 -11.68 -5.35 13.07
N GLY A 287 -11.21 -4.71 12.01
CA GLY A 287 -9.89 -4.94 11.42
C GLY A 287 -9.76 -6.27 10.68
N PHE A 288 -8.71 -6.38 9.87
CA PHE A 288 -8.43 -7.56 9.02
C PHE A 288 -7.08 -8.23 9.30
N SER A 289 -6.48 -7.96 10.46
CA SER A 289 -5.17 -8.48 10.86
C SER A 289 -5.26 -9.67 11.84
N ALA A 290 -4.14 -10.32 12.14
CA ALA A 290 -4.00 -11.04 13.40
C ALA A 290 -4.15 -10.09 14.61
N LYS A 291 -4.52 -10.62 15.78
CA LYS A 291 -4.67 -9.84 17.04
C LYS A 291 -5.64 -8.64 16.96
N ARG A 292 -6.72 -8.75 16.19
CA ARG A 292 -7.81 -7.75 16.05
C ARG A 292 -8.34 -7.17 17.37
N THR A 293 -8.43 -8.00 18.41
CA THR A 293 -8.88 -7.57 19.75
C THR A 293 -7.98 -6.51 20.39
N SER A 294 -6.75 -6.34 19.90
CA SER A 294 -5.81 -5.28 20.31
C SER A 294 -5.77 -4.11 19.31
N GLY A 295 -6.67 -4.07 18.33
CA GLY A 295 -6.82 -2.95 17.37
C GLY A 295 -6.00 -3.06 16.09
N PHE A 296 -5.22 -4.14 15.89
CA PHE A 296 -4.42 -4.31 14.68
C PHE A 296 -5.26 -4.46 13.41
N GLY A 297 -4.76 -3.93 12.29
CA GLY A 297 -5.39 -4.02 10.98
C GLY A 297 -6.63 -3.16 10.76
N LEU A 298 -6.80 -2.08 11.53
CA LEU A 298 -7.79 -1.05 11.23
C LEU A 298 -7.28 -0.13 10.13
N ALA A 299 -8.16 0.32 9.25
CA ALA A 299 -7.91 1.32 8.23
C ALA A 299 -8.54 2.67 8.59
N ARG A 300 -8.08 3.73 7.93
CA ARG A 300 -8.72 5.05 7.98
C ARG A 300 -10.05 5.03 7.23
N GLU A 301 -10.97 5.89 7.64
CA GLU A 301 -12.29 6.02 7.02
C GLU A 301 -12.23 6.46 5.55
N THR A 302 -11.28 7.34 5.23
CA THR A 302 -11.07 7.85 3.88
C THR A 302 -10.29 6.86 3.03
N VAL A 303 -10.74 6.68 1.79
CA VAL A 303 -10.09 5.85 0.78
C VAL A 303 -9.72 6.70 -0.45
N GLY A 304 -8.71 6.26 -1.19
CA GLY A 304 -8.34 6.83 -2.49
C GLY A 304 -8.82 5.94 -3.63
N GLU A 305 -9.08 6.54 -4.79
CA GLU A 305 -9.39 5.80 -6.03
C GLU A 305 -10.53 4.77 -5.86
N GLY A 306 -11.51 5.09 -5.00
CA GLY A 306 -12.65 4.22 -4.77
C GLY A 306 -13.55 4.16 -6.00
N THR A 307 -13.76 2.96 -6.53
CA THR A 307 -14.56 2.71 -7.73
C THR A 307 -15.46 1.49 -7.54
N LEU A 308 -16.75 1.66 -7.83
CA LEU A 308 -17.73 0.58 -7.99
C LEU A 308 -18.16 0.56 -9.45
N ILE A 309 -17.96 -0.56 -10.15
CA ILE A 309 -18.37 -0.73 -11.55
C ILE A 309 -19.33 -1.91 -11.63
N LEU A 310 -20.54 -1.68 -12.16
CA LEU A 310 -21.61 -2.68 -12.21
C LEU A 310 -21.98 -2.99 -13.65
N ARG A 311 -21.86 -4.26 -14.05
CA ARG A 311 -22.14 -4.74 -15.41
C ARG A 311 -23.63 -4.89 -15.66
N ILE A 312 -24.29 -3.80 -15.99
CA ILE A 312 -25.69 -3.76 -16.38
C ILE A 312 -25.94 -2.65 -17.41
N ALA A 313 -26.79 -2.94 -18.40
CA ALA A 313 -27.17 -1.97 -19.41
C ALA A 313 -28.30 -1.07 -18.90
N GLY A 314 -28.30 0.20 -19.31
CA GLY A 314 -29.44 1.12 -19.07
C GLY A 314 -29.41 1.89 -17.75
N LEU A 315 -28.56 1.52 -16.79
CA LEU A 315 -28.31 2.36 -15.61
C LEU A 315 -27.39 3.53 -15.95
N GLN A 316 -27.66 4.71 -15.37
CA GLN A 316 -26.74 5.84 -15.41
C GLN A 316 -26.09 5.98 -14.03
N ALA A 317 -24.76 6.01 -14.00
CA ALA A 317 -24.07 6.48 -12.82
C ALA A 317 -24.50 7.92 -12.53
N ALA A 318 -24.76 8.25 -11.26
CA ALA A 318 -25.00 9.63 -10.87
C ALA A 318 -23.78 10.45 -11.29
N ALA A 319 -24.00 11.54 -12.03
CA ALA A 319 -22.90 12.40 -12.46
C ALA A 319 -22.09 12.81 -11.22
N PRO A 320 -20.75 12.64 -11.22
CA PRO A 320 -19.95 13.12 -10.11
C PRO A 320 -20.25 14.61 -9.92
N PRO A 321 -20.35 15.11 -8.67
CA PRO A 321 -20.40 16.54 -8.45
C PRO A 321 -19.23 17.17 -9.23
N PRO A 322 -19.45 18.28 -9.96
CA PRO A 322 -18.39 18.91 -10.73
C PRO A 322 -17.18 19.08 -9.80
N PRO A 323 -15.98 18.70 -10.25
CA PRO A 323 -14.81 18.69 -9.38
C PRO A 323 -14.69 20.07 -8.74
N GLU A 324 -14.80 20.14 -7.42
CA GLU A 324 -14.30 21.29 -6.70
C GLU A 324 -12.85 21.43 -7.14
N ALA A 325 -12.56 22.58 -7.78
CA ALA A 325 -11.27 22.85 -8.37
C ALA A 325 -10.18 22.44 -7.36
N PRO A 326 -9.21 21.60 -7.74
CA PRO A 326 -8.18 21.17 -6.83
C PRO A 326 -7.53 22.42 -6.24
N SER A 327 -7.66 22.61 -4.93
CA SER A 327 -6.85 23.56 -4.19
C SER A 327 -5.43 23.02 -4.24
N ALA A 328 -4.72 23.35 -5.31
CA ALA A 328 -3.32 23.02 -5.46
C ALA A 328 -2.59 23.47 -4.18
N PRO A 329 -1.66 22.66 -3.64
CA PRO A 329 -0.88 23.09 -2.49
C PRO A 329 -0.21 24.41 -2.84
N ALA A 330 -0.38 25.41 -1.99
CA ALA A 330 0.23 26.72 -2.15
C ALA A 330 1.75 26.56 -2.21
N GLN A 331 2.29 26.37 -3.41
CA GLN A 331 3.70 26.62 -3.69
C GLN A 331 3.90 28.11 -3.44
N ASP A 332 4.81 28.43 -2.53
CA ASP A 332 5.13 29.80 -2.12
C ASP A 332 5.72 30.57 -3.32
N LEU A 333 4.83 31.03 -4.20
CA LEU A 333 5.18 31.60 -5.49
C LEU A 333 5.83 32.98 -5.24
N PRO A 334 7.05 33.25 -5.77
CA PRO A 334 7.69 34.53 -5.59
C PRO A 334 6.76 35.69 -5.99
N ARG A 335 6.69 36.75 -5.17
CA ARG A 335 5.72 37.86 -5.32
C ARG A 335 5.71 38.55 -6.68
N TYR A 336 6.74 38.41 -7.50
CA TYR A 336 6.81 38.99 -8.85
C TYR A 336 6.20 38.08 -9.94
N LEU A 337 5.84 36.83 -9.62
CA LEU A 337 5.18 35.88 -10.51
C LEU A 337 3.67 35.84 -10.27
N ALA A 338 2.91 35.60 -11.34
CA ALA A 338 1.48 35.35 -11.33
C ALA A 338 1.16 33.84 -11.38
N ALA A 339 2.04 33.06 -12.03
CA ALA A 339 2.05 31.60 -12.06
C ALA A 339 3.48 31.11 -12.32
N SER A 340 3.75 29.82 -12.16
CA SER A 340 5.06 29.25 -12.52
C SER A 340 5.35 29.55 -13.99
N GLY A 341 6.44 30.27 -14.27
CA GLY A 341 6.80 30.70 -15.62
C GLY A 341 6.13 31.99 -16.13
N ARG A 342 5.29 32.68 -15.36
CA ARG A 342 4.57 33.91 -15.80
C ARG A 342 4.75 35.08 -14.84
N LEU A 343 5.36 36.18 -15.30
CA LEU A 343 5.45 37.44 -14.54
C LEU A 343 4.07 38.08 -14.33
N ARG A 344 3.94 38.85 -13.24
CA ARG A 344 2.77 39.69 -13.04
C ARG A 344 2.65 40.74 -14.15
N PRO A 345 1.41 41.09 -14.58
CA PRO A 345 1.17 42.07 -15.64
C PRO A 345 1.81 43.45 -15.38
N GLU A 346 1.96 43.83 -14.10
CA GLU A 346 2.56 45.10 -13.68
C GLU A 346 4.04 45.28 -14.07
N TYR A 347 4.75 44.18 -14.37
CA TYR A 347 6.14 44.18 -14.84
C TYR A 347 6.25 44.01 -16.36
N LEU A 348 5.14 43.96 -17.09
CA LEU A 348 5.10 43.76 -18.54
C LEU A 348 4.57 45.01 -19.26
N THR A 349 5.04 45.24 -20.49
CA THR A 349 4.46 46.19 -21.44
C THR A 349 3.26 45.55 -22.14
N PRO A 350 2.40 46.34 -22.81
CA PRO A 350 1.29 45.80 -23.62
C PRO A 350 1.74 44.77 -24.67
N ASP A 351 2.98 44.89 -25.16
CA ASP A 351 3.59 43.99 -26.13
C ASP A 351 4.24 42.73 -25.49
N GLY A 352 3.98 42.48 -24.20
CA GLY A 352 4.47 41.30 -23.48
C GLY A 352 5.96 41.31 -23.12
N ARG A 353 6.67 42.44 -23.30
CA ARG A 353 8.08 42.59 -22.89
C ARG A 353 8.19 43.11 -21.47
N PHE A 354 9.33 42.91 -20.81
CA PHE A 354 9.54 43.49 -19.47
C PHE A 354 9.53 45.02 -19.52
N ARG A 355 8.74 45.63 -18.63
CA ARG A 355 8.62 47.08 -18.49
C ARG A 355 9.78 47.62 -17.65
N GLU A 356 10.79 48.17 -18.33
CA GLU A 356 11.86 48.90 -17.65
C GLU A 356 11.35 50.23 -17.07
N ARG A 357 11.62 50.47 -15.78
CA ARG A 357 11.34 51.72 -15.08
C ARG A 357 12.60 52.61 -15.09
N GLY A 358 12.43 53.89 -15.39
CA GLY A 358 13.51 54.88 -15.38
C GLY A 358 14.00 55.22 -13.97
N GLU A 359 15.18 55.84 -13.86
CA GLU A 359 15.80 56.18 -12.57
C GLU A 359 14.94 57.07 -11.67
N ALA A 360 14.13 57.96 -12.25
CA ALA A 360 13.22 58.83 -11.51
C ALA A 360 12.11 58.02 -10.82
N GLU A 361 11.52 57.02 -11.49
CA GLU A 361 10.50 56.14 -10.90
C GLU A 361 11.11 55.22 -9.84
N LEU A 362 12.32 54.69 -10.07
CA LEU A 362 13.02 53.82 -9.12
C LEU A 362 13.38 54.52 -7.81
N LYS A 363 13.58 55.85 -7.83
CA LYS A 363 13.81 56.66 -6.62
C LYS A 363 12.54 56.94 -5.82
N THR A 364 11.37 56.87 -6.44
CA THR A 364 10.06 57.05 -5.77
C THR A 364 9.51 55.77 -5.13
N LEU A 365 10.06 54.61 -5.49
CA LEU A 365 9.66 53.31 -4.95
C LEU A 365 10.20 53.09 -3.53
N LYS A 366 9.39 52.41 -2.69
CA LYS A 366 9.86 51.95 -1.38
C LYS A 366 10.95 50.90 -1.56
N LYS A 367 11.87 50.81 -0.60
CA LYS A 367 13.03 49.89 -0.66
C LYS A 367 12.61 48.42 -0.91
N ALA A 368 11.50 47.98 -0.34
CA ALA A 368 10.96 46.62 -0.53
C ALA A 368 10.46 46.39 -1.97
N ASP A 369 9.75 47.34 -2.57
CA ASP A 369 9.21 47.23 -3.92
C ASP A 369 10.32 47.28 -4.97
N ARG A 370 11.38 48.06 -4.69
CA ARG A 370 12.58 48.09 -5.53
C ARG A 370 13.30 46.73 -5.55
N GLN A 371 13.42 46.06 -4.40
CA GLN A 371 13.99 44.71 -4.33
C GLN A 371 13.16 43.67 -5.10
N ILE A 372 11.83 43.78 -5.07
CA ILE A 372 10.94 42.89 -5.83
C ILE A 372 11.08 43.16 -7.32
N TYR A 373 11.16 44.43 -7.74
CA TYR A 373 11.41 44.82 -9.13
C TYR A 373 12.76 44.32 -9.65
N ASP A 374 13.84 44.45 -8.86
CA ASP A 374 15.17 43.96 -9.23
C ASP A 374 15.17 42.43 -9.41
N LYS A 375 14.45 41.70 -8.54
CA LYS A 375 14.25 40.24 -8.67
C LYS A 375 13.41 39.87 -9.90
N ALA A 376 12.36 40.64 -10.20
CA ALA A 376 11.54 40.45 -11.40
C ALA A 376 12.37 40.65 -12.68
N LYS A 377 13.24 41.68 -12.70
CA LYS A 377 14.15 41.96 -13.82
C LYS A 377 15.17 40.84 -14.02
N ALA A 378 15.82 40.40 -12.94
CA ALA A 378 16.78 39.29 -13.00
C ALA A 378 16.14 37.98 -13.46
N TRP A 379 14.91 37.69 -13.01
CA TRP A 379 14.15 36.52 -13.48
C TRP A 379 13.80 36.63 -14.96
N TRP A 380 13.37 37.81 -15.44
CA TRP A 380 13.09 38.05 -16.86
C TRP A 380 14.32 37.84 -17.75
N GLU A 381 15.47 38.33 -17.32
CA GLU A 381 16.74 38.17 -18.05
C GLU A 381 17.21 36.71 -18.10
N ARG A 382 16.93 35.92 -17.06
CA ARG A 382 17.34 34.51 -16.95
C ARG A 382 16.40 33.55 -17.69
N GLU A 383 15.09 33.71 -17.51
CA GLU A 383 14.07 32.75 -17.94
C GLU A 383 12.98 33.39 -18.82
N GLY A 384 12.59 34.63 -18.51
CA GLY A 384 11.47 35.30 -19.18
C GLY A 384 11.68 35.63 -20.65
N LYS A 385 12.90 36.01 -21.08
CA LYS A 385 13.22 36.28 -22.49
C LYS A 385 13.03 35.04 -23.37
N ALA A 386 13.50 33.88 -22.93
CA ALA A 386 13.38 32.63 -23.66
C ALA A 386 11.90 32.18 -23.77
N LEU A 387 11.12 32.35 -22.71
CA LEU A 387 9.69 31.99 -22.68
C LEU A 387 8.82 32.96 -23.50
N ALA A 388 9.16 34.25 -23.56
CA ALA A 388 8.44 35.24 -24.34
C ALA A 388 8.73 35.14 -25.85
N GLU A 389 9.96 34.75 -26.23
CA GLU A 389 10.34 34.50 -27.64
C GLU A 389 9.75 33.20 -28.19
N GLN A 390 9.36 32.25 -27.33
CA GLN A 390 8.66 31.03 -27.73
C GLN A 390 7.20 31.27 -28.14
N GLY A 391 6.65 32.48 -27.95
CA GLY A 391 5.23 32.77 -28.16
C GLY A 391 4.34 31.91 -27.26
N PRO A 392 2.99 32.05 -27.31
CA PRO A 392 2.14 31.01 -26.78
C PRO A 392 2.42 29.73 -27.57
N GLN A 393 3.22 28.82 -27.00
CA GLN A 393 3.26 27.45 -27.49
C GLN A 393 1.82 26.92 -27.40
N PRO A 394 1.19 26.46 -28.50
CA PRO A 394 0.16 25.47 -28.33
C PRO A 394 0.79 24.37 -27.49
N GLU A 395 0.10 23.96 -26.41
CA GLU A 395 0.51 22.79 -25.64
C GLU A 395 0.99 21.74 -26.64
N PRO A 396 2.21 21.18 -26.48
CA PRO A 396 2.55 20.03 -27.29
C PRO A 396 1.41 19.05 -27.06
N ALA A 397 0.74 18.68 -28.15
CA ALA A 397 -0.13 17.54 -28.19
C ALA A 397 0.75 16.32 -27.91
N ILE A 398 1.13 16.14 -26.65
CA ILE A 398 1.11 14.84 -26.04
C ILE A 398 -0.34 14.45 -26.29
N ALA A 399 -0.56 13.63 -27.31
CA ALA A 399 -1.77 12.86 -27.37
C ALA A 399 -1.87 12.27 -25.96
N ALA A 400 -2.82 12.80 -25.16
CA ALA A 400 -3.19 12.15 -23.94
C ALA A 400 -3.32 10.68 -24.36
N PRO A 401 -2.66 9.73 -23.67
CA PRO A 401 -3.01 8.33 -23.87
C PRO A 401 -4.54 8.32 -23.89
N PRO A 402 -5.16 7.74 -24.94
CA PRO A 402 -6.59 7.88 -25.17
C PRO A 402 -7.26 7.70 -23.81
N PRO A 403 -8.18 8.61 -23.40
CA PRO A 403 -8.83 8.48 -22.11
C PRO A 403 -9.24 7.02 -22.00
N PRO A 404 -8.86 6.33 -20.89
CA PRO A 404 -9.16 4.90 -20.74
C PRO A 404 -10.61 4.73 -21.17
N PRO A 405 -10.90 3.77 -22.08
CA PRO A 405 -12.19 3.71 -22.74
C PRO A 405 -13.26 3.89 -21.67
N ALA A 406 -14.10 4.92 -21.84
CA ALA A 406 -15.15 5.24 -20.88
C ALA A 406 -15.80 3.93 -20.45
N PRO A 407 -15.95 3.69 -19.13
CA PRO A 407 -16.37 2.38 -18.67
C PRO A 407 -17.64 2.03 -19.43
N THR A 408 -17.63 0.89 -20.10
CA THR A 408 -18.78 0.37 -20.87
C THR A 408 -20.01 0.16 -19.98
N TRP A 409 -19.82 0.26 -18.67
CA TRP A 409 -20.75 -0.02 -17.61
C TRP A 409 -20.83 1.16 -16.63
N PRO A 410 -21.96 1.35 -15.93
CA PRO A 410 -22.08 2.30 -14.83
C PRO A 410 -20.91 2.19 -13.84
N SER A 411 -20.32 3.34 -13.50
CA SER A 411 -19.20 3.47 -12.58
C SER A 411 -19.47 4.59 -11.58
N TRP A 412 -19.34 4.30 -10.29
CA TRP A 412 -19.44 5.29 -9.21
C TRP A 412 -18.10 5.42 -8.51
N GLU A 413 -17.71 6.66 -8.22
CA GLU A 413 -16.50 6.96 -7.45
C GLU A 413 -16.85 7.30 -6.00
N PHE A 414 -15.99 6.92 -5.07
CA PHE A 414 -16.13 7.22 -3.64
C PHE A 414 -14.78 7.49 -2.96
N ALA A 415 -14.82 8.31 -1.92
CA ALA A 415 -13.67 8.71 -1.13
C ALA A 415 -13.73 8.26 0.34
N SER A 416 -14.80 7.58 0.76
CA SER A 416 -14.94 7.01 2.11
C SER A 416 -15.79 5.73 2.14
N PHE A 417 -15.72 4.97 3.23
CA PHE A 417 -16.60 3.80 3.38
C PHE A 417 -18.07 4.20 3.59
N ASP A 418 -18.35 5.33 4.22
CA ASP A 418 -19.71 5.88 4.31
C ASP A 418 -20.29 6.26 2.94
N GLU A 419 -19.48 6.86 2.06
CA GLU A 419 -19.89 7.12 0.67
C GLU A 419 -20.13 5.82 -0.11
N LEU A 420 -19.27 4.81 0.08
CA LEU A 420 -19.48 3.49 -0.52
C LEU A 420 -20.83 2.88 -0.11
N VAL A 421 -21.19 2.93 1.18
CA VAL A 421 -22.50 2.44 1.66
C VAL A 421 -23.64 3.20 1.00
N THR A 422 -23.55 4.54 0.97
CA THR A 422 -24.57 5.39 0.34
C THR A 422 -24.76 5.08 -1.15
N LEU A 423 -23.67 4.90 -1.89
CA LEU A 423 -23.69 4.58 -3.32
C LEU A 423 -24.20 3.15 -3.57
N ALA A 424 -23.87 2.20 -2.69
CA ALA A 424 -24.37 0.84 -2.77
C ALA A 424 -25.90 0.81 -2.63
N ASP A 425 -26.46 1.59 -1.69
CA ASP A 425 -27.92 1.74 -1.53
C ASP A 425 -28.56 2.37 -2.76
N GLN A 426 -27.95 3.43 -3.32
CA GLN A 426 -28.44 4.07 -4.54
C GLN A 426 -28.43 3.14 -5.75
N ALA A 427 -27.33 2.39 -5.94
CA ALA A 427 -27.22 1.41 -7.02
C ALA A 427 -28.23 0.26 -6.85
N ALA A 428 -28.46 -0.20 -5.62
CA ALA A 428 -29.47 -1.20 -5.30
C ALA A 428 -30.90 -0.70 -5.60
N GLN A 429 -31.21 0.56 -5.26
CA GLN A 429 -32.49 1.16 -5.60
C GLN A 429 -32.68 1.27 -7.12
N GLN A 430 -31.67 1.71 -7.86
CA GLN A 430 -31.75 1.78 -9.32
C GLN A 430 -31.86 0.39 -9.98
N LEU A 431 -31.26 -0.66 -9.39
CA LEU A 431 -31.42 -2.04 -9.84
C LEU A 431 -32.86 -2.55 -9.70
N THR A 432 -33.59 -2.09 -8.69
CA THR A 432 -34.98 -2.51 -8.42
C THR A 432 -36.01 -1.64 -9.14
N GLU A 433 -35.77 -0.33 -9.24
CA GLU A 433 -36.67 0.63 -9.92
C GLU A 433 -36.48 0.68 -11.43
N GLY A 434 -35.24 0.48 -11.90
CA GLY A 434 -34.82 0.73 -13.27
C GLY A 434 -35.34 -0.23 -14.32
N GLY A 435 -36.19 -1.20 -13.95
CA GLY A 435 -36.79 -2.19 -14.85
C GLY A 435 -35.74 -2.77 -15.79
N ALA A 436 -34.97 -3.75 -15.33
CA ALA A 436 -33.93 -4.38 -16.14
C ALA A 436 -34.47 -4.67 -17.56
N PRO A 437 -33.77 -4.22 -18.62
CA PRO A 437 -34.33 -4.15 -19.96
C PRO A 437 -34.74 -5.50 -20.54
#